data_AF-A0A7S2MM17-F1
#
_entry.id   AF-A0A7S2MM17-F1
#
_cell.length_a   1.000
_cell.length_b   1.000
_cell.length_c   1.000
_cell.angle_alpha   90.00
_cell.angle_beta   90.00
_cell.angle_gamma   90.00
#
_symmetry.space_group_name_H-M   'P 1'
#
loop_
_entity.id
_entity.type
_entity.pdbx_description
1 polymer ?
#
loop_
_entity_poly.entity_id
_entity_poly.type
_entity_poly.pdbx_seq_one_letter_code
_entity_poly.pdbx_strand_id
1 'polypeptide(L)'
;MVKSSRVGRSHLLPLARGFMSMSRKPAAEPASVAASKVDIPISEAETLLFKGIKSIGYTTAEANVMKDAMMWAQLRDNNQGFIKLTSGGLAKSGDGAPKIEKDSPTGARVNGNQAMSMVVMDYAVDVAIEKALASNVGVVGTFNTSQSCGALGFYAEKIATAGLVGVLMVTSPEFVAPHGAKQPILGTNPIPCAV
;
A
#
# COMPACT_ATOMS: atom_id res chain seq x y z
N MET A 1 50.78 -40.98 -19.39
CA MET A 1 50.75 -42.44 -19.62
C MET A 1 50.46 -43.05 -18.24
N VAL A 2 49.23 -43.39 -17.89
CA VAL A 2 48.52 -44.66 -18.21
C VAL A 2 47.00 -44.44 -18.13
N LYS A 3 46.27 -45.09 -19.05
CA LYS A 3 44.80 -45.20 -19.17
C LYS A 3 44.21 -46.23 -18.17
N SER A 4 42.95 -46.06 -17.79
CA SER A 4 41.91 -47.13 -17.65
C SER A 4 40.66 -46.53 -16.96
N SER A 5 39.58 -46.14 -17.64
CA SER A 5 38.44 -46.91 -18.23
C SER A 5 37.47 -47.61 -17.26
N ARG A 6 36.26 -47.02 -17.19
CA ARG A 6 34.88 -47.55 -17.04
C ARG A 6 34.55 -48.52 -15.88
N VAL A 7 33.57 -48.13 -15.07
CA VAL A 7 32.34 -48.93 -14.85
C VAL A 7 31.14 -47.98 -14.69
N GLY A 8 30.12 -48.16 -15.54
CA GLY A 8 28.85 -47.45 -15.43
C GLY A 8 27.91 -48.12 -14.43
N ARG A 9 27.04 -47.32 -13.81
CA ARG A 9 25.76 -47.80 -13.27
C ARG A 9 24.66 -46.83 -13.67
N SER A 10 23.96 -47.26 -14.72
CA SER A 10 22.62 -46.81 -15.08
C SER A 10 21.66 -47.14 -13.94
N HIS A 11 21.19 -46.14 -13.22
CA HIS A 11 19.94 -46.25 -12.47
C HIS A 11 18.82 -45.67 -13.33
N LEU A 12 18.27 -46.56 -14.16
CA LEU A 12 16.96 -46.44 -14.79
C LEU A 12 15.91 -46.36 -13.69
N LEU A 13 15.43 -45.15 -13.41
CA LEU A 13 14.16 -44.93 -12.70
C LEU A 13 13.02 -45.15 -13.72
N PRO A 14 11.97 -45.91 -13.38
CA PRO A 14 10.90 -46.20 -14.32
C PRO A 14 10.05 -44.94 -14.57
N LEU A 15 10.09 -44.47 -15.82
CA LEU A 15 9.11 -43.58 -16.43
C LEU A 15 7.77 -44.32 -16.53
N ALA A 16 6.82 -44.00 -15.66
CA ALA A 16 5.38 -44.00 -15.96
C ALA A 16 4.58 -43.67 -14.68
N ARG A 17 4.29 -42.38 -14.45
CA ARG A 17 3.07 -41.99 -13.74
C ARG A 17 2.19 -41.29 -14.76
N GLY A 18 1.09 -41.94 -15.12
CA GLY A 18 0.10 -41.38 -16.02
C GLY A 18 -0.39 -40.04 -15.49
N PHE A 19 -0.30 -39.01 -16.32
CA PHE A 19 -1.01 -37.76 -16.10
C PHE A 19 -2.49 -38.04 -16.29
N MET A 20 -3.20 -38.26 -15.19
CA MET A 20 -4.65 -38.30 -15.18
C MET A 20 -5.11 -36.85 -15.36
N SER A 21 -5.54 -36.51 -16.58
CA SER A 21 -6.22 -35.24 -16.88
C SER A 21 -7.51 -35.19 -16.08
N MET A 22 -7.46 -34.60 -14.89
CA MET A 22 -8.68 -34.12 -14.24
C MET A 22 -9.12 -32.88 -15.01
N SER A 23 -10.06 -33.05 -15.93
CA SER A 23 -10.86 -31.94 -16.45
C SER A 23 -11.50 -31.24 -15.25
N ARG A 24 -10.88 -30.14 -14.78
CA ARG A 24 -11.53 -29.21 -13.88
C ARG A 24 -12.70 -28.63 -14.65
N LYS A 25 -13.91 -28.98 -14.21
CA LYS A 25 -15.13 -28.31 -14.64
C LYS A 25 -14.88 -26.80 -14.45
N PRO A 26 -15.09 -25.96 -15.47
CA PRO A 26 -14.93 -24.52 -15.29
C PRO A 26 -15.86 -24.12 -14.15
N ALA A 27 -15.32 -23.44 -13.15
CA ALA A 27 -16.15 -22.82 -12.11
C ALA A 27 -17.17 -21.96 -12.85
N ALA A 28 -18.45 -22.12 -12.52
CA ALA A 28 -19.49 -21.28 -13.07
C ALA A 28 -19.06 -19.83 -12.85
N GLU A 29 -19.02 -19.03 -13.93
CA GLU A 29 -18.87 -17.60 -13.83
C GLU A 29 -19.93 -17.11 -12.83
N PRO A 30 -19.56 -16.43 -11.73
CA PRO A 30 -20.55 -15.89 -10.82
C PRO A 30 -21.44 -14.98 -11.66
N ALA A 31 -22.75 -15.20 -11.57
CA ALA A 31 -23.73 -14.40 -12.29
C ALA A 31 -23.40 -12.92 -12.07
N SER A 32 -23.19 -12.21 -13.18
CA SER A 32 -22.96 -10.76 -13.19
C SER A 32 -24.20 -10.09 -12.60
N VAL A 33 -24.19 -9.88 -11.28
CA VAL A 33 -25.14 -8.96 -10.65
C VAL A 33 -24.77 -7.59 -11.20
N ALA A 34 -25.61 -7.04 -12.07
CA ALA A 34 -25.43 -5.69 -12.55
C ALA A 34 -25.30 -4.79 -11.33
N ALA A 35 -24.11 -4.22 -11.12
CA ALA A 35 -23.84 -3.37 -9.96
C ALA A 35 -24.78 -2.16 -10.03
N SER A 36 -25.84 -2.17 -9.22
CA SER A 36 -26.69 -1.00 -9.06
C SER A 36 -25.86 0.07 -8.37
N LYS A 37 -25.61 1.19 -9.05
CA LYS A 37 -25.01 2.37 -8.44
C LYS A 37 -25.97 2.90 -7.36
N VAL A 38 -25.42 3.30 -6.22
CA VAL A 38 -26.16 3.92 -5.12
C VAL A 38 -25.59 5.31 -4.91
N ASP A 39 -26.43 6.32 -4.98
CA ASP A 39 -26.06 7.71 -4.67
C ASP A 39 -26.32 7.98 -3.18
N ILE A 40 -25.33 8.56 -2.50
CA ILE A 40 -25.43 8.96 -1.09
C ILE A 40 -24.88 10.38 -0.92
N PRO A 41 -25.40 11.18 0.02
CA PRO A 41 -24.81 12.46 0.40
C PRO A 41 -23.35 12.30 0.89
N ILE A 42 -22.50 13.28 0.59
CA ILE A 42 -21.09 13.28 1.03
C ILE A 42 -20.97 13.18 2.56
N SER A 43 -21.82 13.90 3.29
CA SER A 43 -21.84 13.88 4.76
C SER A 43 -22.23 12.50 5.31
N GLU A 44 -23.11 11.78 4.62
CA GLU A 44 -23.47 10.41 4.97
C GLU A 44 -22.29 9.47 4.70
N ALA A 45 -21.63 9.61 3.55
CA ALA A 45 -20.43 8.85 3.21
C ALA A 45 -19.33 9.03 4.26
N GLU A 46 -19.00 10.28 4.63
CA GLU A 46 -18.02 10.59 5.68
C GLU A 46 -18.37 9.91 7.01
N THR A 47 -19.64 9.98 7.40
CA THR A 47 -20.14 9.38 8.65
C THR A 47 -20.02 7.86 8.62
N LEU A 48 -20.42 7.21 7.53
CA LEU A 48 -20.34 5.76 7.36
C LEU A 48 -18.89 5.28 7.37
N LEU A 49 -18.02 5.98 6.64
CA LEU A 49 -16.62 5.65 6.57
C LEU A 49 -15.93 5.79 7.92
N PHE A 50 -16.16 6.90 8.63
CA PHE A 50 -15.62 7.09 9.98
C PHE A 50 -16.10 6.00 10.95
N LYS A 51 -17.39 5.67 10.94
CA LYS A 51 -17.95 4.59 11.78
C LYS A 51 -17.33 3.22 11.43
N GLY A 52 -17.15 2.94 10.15
CA GLY A 52 -16.50 1.70 9.68
C GLY A 52 -15.04 1.60 10.10
N ILE A 53 -14.28 2.69 10.05
CA ILE A 53 -12.90 2.70 10.53
C ILE A 53 -12.85 2.53 12.05
N LYS A 54 -13.75 3.22 12.78
CA LYS A 54 -13.88 3.09 14.24
C LYS A 54 -14.23 1.68 14.68
N SER A 55 -15.08 0.96 13.96
CA SER A 55 -15.47 -0.41 14.32
C SER A 55 -14.33 -1.42 14.17
N ILE A 56 -13.29 -1.11 13.39
CA ILE A 56 -12.06 -1.90 13.28
C ILE A 56 -11.15 -1.72 14.52
N GLY A 57 -11.36 -0.66 15.31
CA GLY A 57 -10.61 -0.40 16.54
C GLY A 57 -9.52 0.68 16.43
N TYR A 58 -9.59 1.55 15.42
CA TYR A 58 -8.76 2.76 15.37
C TYR A 58 -9.24 3.82 16.36
N THR A 59 -8.31 4.62 16.87
CA THR A 59 -8.61 5.79 17.70
C THR A 59 -9.38 6.83 16.88
N THR A 60 -10.00 7.79 17.57
CA THR A 60 -10.72 8.88 16.88
C THR A 60 -9.79 9.74 16.03
N ALA A 61 -8.56 10.00 16.50
CA ALA A 61 -7.57 10.75 15.76
C ALA A 61 -7.16 10.02 14.47
N GLU A 62 -6.79 8.74 14.57
CA GLU A 62 -6.43 7.92 13.41
C GLU A 62 -7.58 7.79 12.42
N ALA A 63 -8.80 7.57 12.92
CA ALA A 63 -9.98 7.42 12.08
C ALA A 63 -10.29 8.69 11.28
N ASN A 64 -10.03 9.88 11.82
CA ASN A 64 -10.19 11.13 11.09
C ASN A 64 -9.21 11.22 9.93
N VAL A 65 -7.91 10.99 10.18
CA VAL A 65 -6.87 11.01 9.13
C VAL A 65 -7.19 10.01 8.01
N MET A 66 -7.55 8.78 8.38
CA MET A 66 -7.90 7.73 7.42
C MET A 66 -9.15 8.11 6.61
N LYS A 67 -10.20 8.62 7.28
CA LYS A 67 -11.43 9.07 6.64
C LYS A 67 -11.15 10.20 5.64
N ASP A 68 -10.35 11.20 6.01
CA ASP A 68 -10.00 12.32 5.13
C ASP A 68 -9.24 11.84 3.88
N ALA A 69 -8.21 11.01 4.06
CA ALA A 69 -7.42 10.47 2.93
C ALA A 69 -8.27 9.59 1.99
N MET A 70 -9.17 8.77 2.55
CA MET A 70 -10.04 7.89 1.77
C MET A 70 -11.18 8.65 1.08
N MET A 71 -11.77 9.67 1.71
CA MET A 71 -12.76 10.54 1.08
C MET A 71 -12.13 11.36 -0.05
N TRP A 72 -10.92 11.86 0.15
CA TRP A 72 -10.16 12.55 -0.89
C TRP A 72 -10.03 11.69 -2.15
N ALA A 73 -9.72 10.41 -1.98
CA ALA A 73 -9.64 9.43 -3.06
C ALA A 73 -11.03 9.15 -3.68
N GLN A 74 -12.03 8.89 -2.84
CA GLN A 74 -13.38 8.56 -3.30
C GLN A 74 -14.00 9.65 -4.16
N LEU A 75 -13.85 10.91 -3.76
CA LEU A 75 -14.40 12.08 -4.48
C LEU A 75 -13.70 12.35 -5.82
N ARG A 76 -12.59 11.66 -6.10
CA ARG A 76 -11.79 11.76 -7.34
C ARG A 76 -11.81 10.46 -8.14
N ASP A 77 -12.81 9.61 -7.90
CA ASP A 77 -12.97 8.30 -8.56
C ASP A 77 -11.72 7.40 -8.46
N ASN A 78 -11.01 7.50 -7.34
CA ASN A 78 -9.78 6.76 -7.10
C ASN A 78 -10.05 5.50 -6.27
N ASN A 79 -9.37 4.40 -6.60
CA ASN A 79 -9.54 3.09 -5.95
C ASN A 79 -8.95 2.98 -4.53
N GLN A 80 -8.51 4.08 -3.93
CA GLN A 80 -8.01 4.12 -2.56
C GLN A 80 -9.06 4.60 -1.53
N GLY A 81 -10.32 4.79 -1.96
CA GLY A 81 -11.46 5.16 -1.11
C GLY A 81 -12.14 3.98 -0.42
N PHE A 82 -13.48 3.93 -0.45
CA PHE A 82 -14.32 2.99 0.32
C PHE A 82 -13.97 1.51 0.14
N ILE A 83 -13.49 1.12 -1.04
CA ILE A 83 -13.13 -0.26 -1.34
C ILE A 83 -12.10 -0.84 -0.36
N LYS A 84 -11.24 -0.02 0.26
CA LYS A 84 -10.27 -0.50 1.26
C LYS A 84 -10.94 -0.98 2.55
N LEU A 85 -12.09 -0.40 2.90
CA LEU A 85 -12.86 -0.80 4.08
C LEU A 85 -13.43 -2.22 3.91
N THR A 86 -13.90 -2.56 2.70
CA THR A 86 -14.56 -3.84 2.42
C THR A 86 -13.60 -4.96 1.98
N SER A 87 -12.41 -4.60 1.49
CA SER A 87 -11.39 -5.56 1.01
C SER A 87 -10.42 -6.04 2.09
N GLY A 88 -10.61 -5.64 3.36
CA GLY A 88 -9.68 -5.96 4.45
C GLY A 88 -8.40 -5.12 4.44
N GLY A 89 -8.29 -4.14 3.54
CA GLY A 89 -7.12 -3.27 3.40
C GLY A 89 -6.88 -2.31 4.57
N LEU A 90 -7.72 -2.36 5.60
CA LEU A 90 -7.60 -1.58 6.85
C LEU A 90 -7.32 -2.46 8.08
N ALA A 91 -7.04 -3.76 7.90
CA ALA A 91 -6.80 -4.68 9.01
C ALA A 91 -5.66 -4.20 9.91
N LYS A 92 -5.96 -4.08 11.22
CA LYS A 92 -5.02 -3.58 12.21
C LYS A 92 -3.93 -4.63 12.47
N SER A 93 -2.66 -4.22 12.32
CA SER A 93 -1.50 -5.11 12.51
C SER A 93 -0.76 -4.86 13.83
N GLY A 94 -1.08 -3.77 14.52
CA GLY A 94 -0.53 -3.39 15.82
C GLY A 94 -1.11 -2.06 16.32
N ASP A 95 -0.76 -1.69 17.55
CA ASP A 95 -1.21 -0.46 18.21
C ASP A 95 -0.06 0.56 18.41
N GLY A 96 1.02 0.40 17.64
CA GLY A 96 2.14 1.35 17.69
C GLY A 96 1.76 2.71 17.12
N ALA A 97 2.59 3.71 17.42
CA ALA A 97 2.43 5.08 16.90
C ALA A 97 3.70 5.49 16.13
N PRO A 98 3.58 6.36 15.11
CA PRO A 98 4.74 6.87 14.40
C PRO A 98 5.68 7.63 15.36
N LYS A 99 6.98 7.38 15.22
CA LYS A 99 8.02 7.99 16.06
C LYS A 99 9.26 8.31 15.23
N ILE A 100 9.79 9.52 15.39
CA ILE A 100 11.11 9.88 14.84
C ILE A 100 12.20 9.10 15.59
N GLU A 101 13.02 8.35 14.84
CA GLU A 101 14.19 7.64 15.37
C GLU A 101 15.51 8.30 15.00
N LYS A 102 15.55 9.01 13.87
CA LYS A 102 16.69 9.83 13.46
C LYS A 102 16.18 11.19 13.04
N ASP A 103 16.85 12.23 13.50
CA ASP A 103 16.43 13.60 13.29
C ASP A 103 17.61 14.48 12.88
N SER A 104 17.35 15.41 11.97
CA SER A 104 18.27 16.47 11.56
C SER A 104 17.47 17.73 11.16
N PRO A 105 18.11 18.89 10.98
CA PRO A 105 17.39 20.11 10.58
C PRO A 105 16.57 19.96 9.29
N THR A 106 17.08 19.17 8.33
CA THR A 106 16.50 19.00 7.00
C THR A 106 15.89 17.62 6.75
N GLY A 107 15.95 16.69 7.70
CA GLY A 107 15.37 15.38 7.49
C GLY A 107 15.06 14.59 8.76
N ALA A 108 14.27 13.54 8.58
CA ALA A 108 13.94 12.61 9.65
C ALA A 108 13.71 11.19 9.11
N ARG A 109 13.90 10.20 9.99
CA ARG A 109 13.46 8.82 9.75
C ARG A 109 12.42 8.45 10.81
N VAL A 110 11.21 8.14 10.35
CA VAL A 110 10.05 7.79 11.17
C VAL A 110 9.84 6.27 11.16
N ASN A 111 9.88 5.65 12.33
CA ASN A 111 9.41 4.29 12.53
C ASN A 111 7.89 4.31 12.74
N GLY A 112 7.16 3.61 11.90
CA GLY A 112 5.70 3.49 11.99
C GLY A 112 5.22 2.57 13.10
N ASN A 113 6.09 1.74 13.69
CA ASN A 113 5.74 0.77 14.74
C ASN A 113 4.50 -0.10 14.39
N GLN A 114 4.41 -0.55 13.13
CA GLN A 114 3.29 -1.31 12.58
C GLN A 114 1.95 -0.55 12.57
N ALA A 115 1.95 0.76 12.76
CA ALA A 115 0.77 1.61 12.61
C ALA A 115 0.31 1.70 11.15
N MET A 116 -0.97 2.04 10.96
CA MET A 116 -1.60 2.23 9.66
C MET A 116 -0.83 3.25 8.82
N SER A 117 -0.40 2.86 7.62
CA SER A 117 0.43 3.69 6.74
C SER A 117 -0.20 5.06 6.43
N MET A 118 -1.54 5.17 6.38
CA MET A 118 -2.20 6.47 6.17
C MET A 118 -1.87 7.47 7.31
N VAL A 119 -1.84 6.99 8.55
CA VAL A 119 -1.53 7.76 9.75
C VAL A 119 -0.04 8.10 9.80
N VAL A 120 0.81 7.12 9.48
CA VAL A 120 2.27 7.34 9.46
C VAL A 120 2.68 8.33 8.38
N MET A 121 2.06 8.28 7.20
CA MET A 121 2.34 9.21 6.12
C MET A 121 1.86 10.62 6.45
N ASP A 122 0.69 10.78 7.06
CA ASP A 122 0.19 12.09 7.49
C ASP A 122 1.15 12.77 8.47
N TYR A 123 1.58 12.02 9.50
CA TYR A 123 2.60 12.47 10.46
C TYR A 123 3.94 12.82 9.79
N ALA A 124 4.42 11.96 8.88
CA ALA A 124 5.70 12.20 8.21
C ALA A 124 5.67 13.43 7.29
N VAL A 125 4.53 13.70 6.66
CA VAL A 125 4.31 14.89 5.83
C VAL A 125 4.31 16.14 6.69
N ASP A 126 3.68 16.14 7.86
CA ASP A 126 3.74 17.27 8.80
C ASP A 126 5.18 17.58 9.22
N VAL A 127 5.94 16.55 9.59
CA VAL A 127 7.37 16.69 9.93
C VAL A 127 8.17 17.24 8.73
N ALA A 128 7.86 16.81 7.51
CA ALA A 128 8.55 17.29 6.31
C ALA A 128 8.24 18.77 6.05
N ILE A 129 6.98 19.17 6.19
CA ILE A 129 6.53 20.57 6.05
C ILE A 129 7.21 21.45 7.10
N GLU A 130 7.18 21.05 8.37
CA GLU A 130 7.83 21.80 9.46
C GLU A 130 9.31 22.04 9.19
N LYS A 131 10.03 21.00 8.74
CA LYS A 131 11.46 21.10 8.42
C LYS A 131 11.72 21.94 7.17
N ALA A 132 10.89 21.81 6.14
CA ALA A 132 11.01 22.61 4.92
C ALA A 132 10.79 24.09 5.19
N LEU A 133 9.80 24.45 6.03
CA LEU A 133 9.57 25.84 6.44
C LEU A 133 10.73 26.40 7.27
N ALA A 134 11.36 25.58 8.11
CA ALA A 134 12.48 26.01 8.94
C ALA A 134 13.83 26.08 8.18
N SER A 135 14.07 25.18 7.22
CA SER A 135 15.38 24.92 6.62
C SER A 135 15.41 24.94 5.08
N ASN A 136 14.33 25.41 4.44
CA ASN A 136 14.08 25.40 2.98
C ASN A 136 13.91 24.01 2.35
N VAL A 137 14.26 22.93 3.05
CA VAL A 137 14.10 21.56 2.58
C VAL A 137 13.80 20.61 3.75
N GLY A 138 12.88 19.68 3.52
CA GLY A 138 12.51 18.63 4.46
C GLY A 138 12.43 17.29 3.73
N VAL A 139 13.23 16.31 4.16
CA VAL A 139 13.22 14.95 3.61
C VAL A 139 12.93 13.95 4.72
N VAL A 140 11.74 13.33 4.67
CA VAL A 140 11.30 12.40 5.70
C VAL A 140 11.05 11.01 5.08
N GLY A 141 11.70 10.00 5.65
CA GLY A 141 11.50 8.60 5.29
C GLY A 141 10.73 7.85 6.37
N THR A 142 9.79 7.00 5.97
CA THR A 142 9.03 6.13 6.88
C THR A 142 9.44 4.67 6.68
N PHE A 143 9.31 3.85 7.73
CA PHE A 143 9.51 2.40 7.64
C PHE A 143 8.70 1.67 8.72
N ASN A 144 8.59 0.34 8.61
CA ASN A 144 7.89 -0.49 9.60
C ASN A 144 6.42 -0.03 9.80
N THR A 145 5.71 0.19 8.69
CA THR A 145 4.30 0.56 8.63
C THR A 145 3.43 -0.63 8.25
N SER A 146 2.12 -0.54 8.45
CA SER A 146 1.16 -1.57 8.05
C SER A 146 0.15 -1.06 7.02
N GLN A 147 -0.27 -1.96 6.12
CA GLN A 147 -1.22 -1.67 5.05
C GLN A 147 -0.78 -0.52 4.11
N SER A 148 -1.66 -0.13 3.20
CA SER A 148 -1.41 0.91 2.18
C SER A 148 -1.69 2.31 2.72
N CYS A 149 -0.89 3.30 2.29
CA CYS A 149 -1.07 4.72 2.60
C CYS A 149 -2.21 5.41 1.83
N GLY A 150 -2.97 4.69 1.00
CA GLY A 150 -4.02 5.30 0.18
C GLY A 150 -3.49 6.15 -0.97
N ALA A 151 -4.29 7.15 -1.39
CA ALA A 151 -3.97 7.98 -2.54
C ALA A 151 -2.93 9.04 -2.16
N LEU A 152 -1.73 8.96 -2.75
CA LEU A 152 -0.65 9.88 -2.39
C LEU A 152 -0.89 11.35 -2.76
N GLY A 153 -1.83 11.62 -3.69
CA GLY A 153 -2.22 12.98 -4.05
C GLY A 153 -2.78 13.77 -2.87
N PHE A 154 -3.40 13.10 -1.88
CA PHE A 154 -3.85 13.72 -0.64
C PHE A 154 -2.69 14.38 0.12
N TYR A 155 -1.56 13.66 0.26
CA TYR A 155 -0.37 14.18 0.93
C TYR A 155 0.36 15.23 0.10
N ALA A 156 0.42 15.05 -1.22
CA ALA A 156 1.01 16.04 -2.12
C ALA A 156 0.25 17.38 -2.05
N GLU A 157 -1.08 17.33 -2.05
CA GLU A 157 -1.95 18.50 -1.88
C GLU A 157 -1.75 19.18 -0.52
N LYS A 158 -1.56 18.39 0.57
CA LYS A 158 -1.22 18.93 1.89
C LYS A 158 0.09 19.74 1.87
N ILE A 159 1.13 19.26 1.17
CA ILE A 159 2.41 19.98 1.01
C ILE A 159 2.23 21.24 0.17
N ALA A 160 1.54 21.17 -0.97
CA ALA A 160 1.29 22.32 -1.84
C ALA A 160 0.47 23.41 -1.14
N THR A 161 -0.53 23.02 -0.34
CA THR A 161 -1.35 23.95 0.45
C THR A 161 -0.51 24.71 1.50
N ALA A 162 0.61 24.14 1.95
CA ALA A 162 1.57 24.82 2.82
C ALA A 162 2.53 25.78 2.07
N GLY A 163 2.33 26.00 0.76
CA GLY A 163 3.17 26.87 -0.07
C GLY A 163 4.52 26.23 -0.44
N LEU A 164 4.60 24.90 -0.44
CA LEU A 164 5.81 24.12 -0.71
C LEU A 164 5.65 23.22 -1.92
N VAL A 165 6.75 22.93 -2.61
CA VAL A 165 6.78 21.87 -3.63
C VAL A 165 6.94 20.52 -2.94
N GLY A 166 6.04 19.58 -3.25
CA GLY A 166 6.04 18.23 -2.68
C GLY A 166 6.34 17.16 -3.71
N VAL A 167 7.24 16.22 -3.38
CA VAL A 167 7.47 14.98 -4.13
C VAL A 167 7.41 13.81 -3.14
N LEU A 168 6.60 12.81 -3.45
CA LEU A 168 6.48 11.61 -2.61
C LEU A 168 6.87 10.36 -3.40
N MET A 169 7.33 9.35 -2.68
CA MET A 169 7.64 8.03 -3.21
C MET A 169 7.15 6.99 -2.21
N VAL A 170 6.50 5.94 -2.70
CA VAL A 170 6.07 4.80 -1.86
C VAL A 170 6.36 3.50 -2.58
N THR A 171 6.53 2.42 -1.81
CA THR A 171 6.64 1.06 -2.33
C THR A 171 5.38 0.25 -2.01
N SER A 172 5.05 -0.73 -2.84
CA SER A 172 3.96 -1.69 -2.59
C SER A 172 4.45 -3.14 -2.69
N PRO A 173 3.61 -4.14 -2.36
CA PRO A 173 3.88 -5.55 -2.70
C PRO A 173 4.11 -5.74 -4.20
N GLU A 174 4.68 -6.90 -4.54
CA GLU A 174 5.13 -7.27 -5.89
C GLU A 174 3.94 -7.48 -6.84
N PHE A 175 3.66 -6.47 -7.66
CA PHE A 175 2.58 -6.47 -8.66
C PHE A 175 3.05 -6.21 -10.09
N VAL A 176 4.29 -5.74 -10.26
CA VAL A 176 4.84 -5.27 -11.54
C VAL A 176 6.07 -6.10 -11.91
N ALA A 177 6.07 -6.65 -13.12
CA ALA A 177 7.24 -7.29 -13.71
C ALA A 177 8.15 -6.22 -14.35
N PRO A 178 9.45 -6.18 -14.02
CA PRO A 178 10.41 -5.32 -14.72
C PRO A 178 10.44 -5.63 -16.22
N HIS A 179 10.92 -4.67 -17.01
CA HIS A 179 11.11 -4.87 -18.44
C HIS A 179 11.98 -6.11 -18.72
N GLY A 180 11.49 -7.01 -19.57
CA GLY A 180 12.15 -8.27 -19.91
C GLY A 180 11.91 -9.43 -18.92
N ALA A 181 11.29 -9.17 -17.77
CA ALA A 181 10.90 -10.21 -16.82
C ALA A 181 9.46 -10.71 -17.09
N LYS A 182 9.15 -11.89 -16.57
CA LYS A 182 7.78 -12.47 -16.60
C LYS A 182 7.14 -12.55 -15.21
N GLN A 183 7.92 -12.35 -14.15
CA GLN A 183 7.47 -12.47 -12.78
C GLN A 183 7.40 -11.07 -12.15
N PRO A 184 6.33 -10.76 -11.40
CA PRO A 184 6.25 -9.52 -10.65
C PRO A 184 7.27 -9.55 -9.51
N ILE A 185 8.11 -8.52 -9.42
CA ILE A 185 9.07 -8.33 -8.32
C ILE A 185 9.12 -6.87 -7.84
N LEU A 186 8.40 -5.96 -8.50
CA LEU A 186 8.29 -4.55 -8.13
C LEU A 186 6.87 -4.22 -7.70
N GLY A 187 6.73 -3.19 -6.86
CA GLY A 187 5.44 -2.57 -6.61
C GLY A 187 4.98 -1.62 -7.71
N THR A 188 3.76 -1.09 -7.58
CA THR A 188 3.23 -0.06 -8.50
C THR A 188 3.89 1.30 -8.31
N ASN A 189 4.50 1.52 -7.14
CA ASN A 189 5.46 2.57 -6.80
C ASN A 189 5.18 3.96 -7.42
N PRO A 190 4.04 4.61 -7.10
CA PRO A 190 3.71 5.93 -7.61
C PRO A 190 4.66 7.03 -7.10
N ILE A 191 4.85 8.07 -7.93
CA ILE A 191 5.67 9.26 -7.63
C ILE A 191 4.85 10.53 -7.92
N PRO A 192 3.93 10.93 -7.03
CA PRO A 192 3.20 12.18 -7.21
C PRO A 192 4.10 13.40 -6.94
N CYS A 193 3.78 14.49 -7.62
CA CYS A 193 4.28 15.81 -7.30
C CYS A 193 3.12 16.81 -7.23
N ALA A 194 3.29 17.84 -6.40
CA ALA A 194 2.39 18.99 -6.34
C ALA A 194 3.22 20.26 -6.10
N VAL A 195 2.74 21.38 -6.64
CA VAL A 195 3.37 22.71 -6.62
C VAL A 195 2.38 23.77 -6.20
#